data_AF-A0A2W4LVK4-F1
#
_entry.id   AF-A0A2W4LVK4-F1
#
_cell.length_a   1.000
_cell.length_b   1.000
_cell.length_c   1.000
_cell.angle_alpha   90.00
_cell.angle_beta   90.00
_cell.angle_gamma   90.00
#
_symmetry.space_group_name_H-M   'P 1'
#
loop_
_entity.id
_entity.type
_entity.pdbx_description
1 polymer ?
#
loop_
_entity_poly.entity_id
_entity_poly.type
_entity_poly.pdbx_seq_one_letter_code
_entity_poly.pdbx_strand_id
1 'polypeptide(L)'
;MGLFDPSRCRPATDEELAKAEWRVVNGKVCAPPPKDYSHWDDFESSQVLQRDDPTSFVAMKWKVKDGPSAATPGSVRWPYRFGASDNAYVHTNPSDAGADIYEATVETIRKFEYSYPFTYFRRQRRDYYYPAIPGSTAYRFFERLRSFHWLIANGNAQLESFDAFEVAAEDDDWWRPYVMAESKIFDALARTILLPQIGPYNVEIQEVDAARAVYDTDPSATAETLFSLDASTGRYVDPDYDSSPTAGGSWEYLDWVHRTGFSFEKSLAALALTDGRPNLMTINRENYLDGRDPFINFRSDMPAAVDRLLGGLLSGDWETIAPHVTNFEAPSVELIDLAATEPTRPANATLLFPNVGYKQQLGALTFAHVFARLNTDLTLANKLRIWVAGSDGEMTIPEDQKALFYNPESGLTYVARRYGPDVIDGKTVDAGIGSRMLARANALLAGTADRPGAFEVQRDEDGAPLYDERGLPVLALDENGRPVVADSAMLGQFRKFVGLVDAAVQIARTVGYGPFNGGLPTAGDLN
;
A
#
# COMPACT_ATOMS: atom_id res chain seq x y z
N MET A 1 -11.86 -22.19 36.11
CA MET A 1 -10.76 -21.21 36.31
C MET A 1 -11.08 -20.41 37.58
N GLY A 2 -10.33 -20.62 38.66
CA GLY A 2 -10.58 -20.01 40.00
C GLY A 2 -9.86 -18.69 40.22
N LEU A 3 -10.02 -17.74 39.30
CA LEU A 3 -9.33 -16.44 39.31
C LEU A 3 -9.67 -15.61 40.55
N PHE A 4 -10.91 -15.69 41.03
CA PHE A 4 -11.38 -15.02 42.25
C PHE A 4 -11.78 -16.04 43.32
N ASP A 5 -11.31 -15.83 44.55
CA ASP A 5 -11.63 -16.66 45.72
C ASP A 5 -11.81 -15.73 46.93
N PRO A 6 -13.03 -15.64 47.49
CA PRO A 6 -13.31 -14.77 48.63
C PRO A 6 -12.47 -15.10 49.87
N SER A 7 -12.02 -16.34 50.02
CA SER A 7 -11.18 -16.77 51.15
C SER A 7 -9.78 -16.15 51.12
N ARG A 8 -9.36 -15.63 49.96
CA ARG A 8 -8.06 -14.94 49.76
C ARG A 8 -8.16 -13.43 49.97
N CYS A 9 -9.31 -12.92 50.37
CA CYS A 9 -9.55 -11.49 50.56
C CYS A 9 -9.60 -11.13 52.05
N ARG A 10 -8.91 -10.05 52.43
CA ARG A 10 -8.99 -9.44 53.75
C ARG A 10 -9.45 -7.99 53.68
N PRO A 11 -9.97 -7.39 54.76
CA PRO A 11 -10.19 -5.95 54.82
C PRO A 11 -8.89 -5.18 54.50
N ALA A 12 -9.01 -4.10 53.74
CA ALA A 12 -7.92 -3.18 53.46
C ALA A 12 -7.56 -2.38 54.71
N THR A 13 -6.27 -2.14 54.96
CA THR A 13 -5.85 -1.27 56.05
C THR A 13 -6.02 0.20 55.67
N ASP A 14 -6.03 1.09 56.66
CA ASP A 14 -6.13 2.54 56.43
C ASP A 14 -4.98 3.08 55.57
N GLU A 15 -3.79 2.49 55.66
CA GLU A 15 -2.64 2.85 54.83
C GLU A 15 -2.80 2.37 53.38
N GLU A 16 -3.43 1.20 53.15
CA GLU A 16 -3.70 0.66 51.81
C GLU A 16 -4.82 1.44 51.11
N LEU A 17 -5.85 1.86 51.86
CA LEU A 17 -6.90 2.75 51.38
C LEU A 17 -6.35 4.13 50.99
N ALA A 18 -5.31 4.62 51.69
CA ALA A 18 -4.69 5.90 51.42
C ALA A 18 -3.69 5.90 50.25
N LYS A 19 -3.11 4.75 49.87
CA LYS A 19 -2.02 4.67 48.88
C LYS A 19 -2.35 3.87 47.61
N ALA A 20 -3.31 2.96 47.63
CA ALA A 20 -3.50 1.97 46.57
C ALA A 20 -4.95 1.88 46.07
N GLU A 21 -5.45 2.96 45.47
CA GLU A 21 -6.84 3.07 44.97
C GLU A 21 -7.26 1.91 44.06
N TRP A 22 -6.38 1.43 43.18
CA TRP A 22 -6.71 0.39 42.19
C TRP A 22 -6.59 -1.06 42.71
N ARG A 23 -5.97 -1.27 43.89
CA ARG A 23 -5.81 -2.62 44.49
C ARG A 23 -6.88 -2.96 45.52
N VAL A 24 -7.65 -1.96 45.97
CA VAL A 24 -8.72 -2.13 46.93
C VAL A 24 -10.06 -2.17 46.21
N VAL A 25 -10.71 -3.33 46.22
CA VAL A 25 -12.04 -3.50 45.62
C VAL A 25 -13.03 -3.75 46.75
N ASN A 26 -14.03 -2.88 46.90
CA ASN A 26 -15.03 -2.93 47.97
C ASN A 26 -14.44 -2.99 49.38
N GLY A 27 -13.39 -2.20 49.65
CA GLY A 27 -12.74 -2.13 50.97
C GLY A 27 -11.95 -3.39 51.35
N LYS A 28 -11.69 -4.29 50.39
CA LYS A 28 -10.92 -5.51 50.59
C LYS A 28 -9.71 -5.55 49.66
N VAL A 29 -8.66 -6.19 50.15
CA VAL A 29 -7.44 -6.54 49.41
C VAL A 29 -7.42 -8.06 49.27
N CYS A 30 -7.36 -8.54 48.03
CA CYS A 30 -7.35 -9.96 47.72
C CYS A 30 -5.95 -10.40 47.27
N ALA A 31 -5.47 -11.51 47.83
CA ALA A 31 -4.27 -12.17 47.32
C ALA A 31 -4.58 -12.84 45.97
N PRO A 32 -3.67 -12.73 44.97
CA PRO A 32 -3.82 -13.48 43.73
C PRO A 32 -3.79 -14.99 44.00
N PRO A 33 -4.33 -15.82 43.09
CA PRO A 33 -4.16 -17.26 43.20
C PRO A 33 -2.67 -17.64 43.27
N PRO A 34 -2.30 -18.71 43.98
CA PRO A 34 -0.93 -19.22 43.99
C PRO A 34 -0.50 -19.50 42.55
N LYS A 35 0.63 -18.87 42.16
CA LYS A 35 1.16 -18.93 40.81
C LYS A 35 2.17 -20.06 40.71
N ASP A 36 2.08 -20.82 39.63
CA ASP A 36 3.07 -21.83 39.28
C ASP A 36 4.18 -21.23 38.40
N TYR A 37 5.44 -21.59 38.68
CA TYR A 37 6.64 -21.24 37.92
C TYR A 37 7.41 -22.52 37.64
N SER A 38 7.62 -22.85 36.37
CA SER A 38 8.44 -24.00 35.97
C SER A 38 9.67 -23.51 35.22
N HIS A 39 10.84 -24.05 35.55
CA HIS A 39 12.08 -23.78 34.82
C HIS A 39 12.04 -24.49 33.47
N TRP A 40 12.80 -24.02 32.46
CA TRP A 40 12.84 -24.66 31.13
C TRP A 40 13.23 -26.15 31.21
N ASP A 41 14.10 -26.51 32.13
CA ASP A 41 14.53 -27.90 32.36
C ASP A 41 13.43 -28.81 32.93
N ASP A 42 12.35 -28.22 33.47
CA ASP A 42 11.19 -28.94 33.98
C ASP A 42 10.22 -29.32 32.85
N PHE A 43 10.45 -28.89 31.62
CA PHE A 43 9.60 -29.25 30.49
C PHE A 43 10.06 -30.58 29.85
N GLU A 44 9.07 -31.35 29.41
CA GLU A 44 9.22 -32.52 28.56
C GLU A 44 8.33 -32.39 27.32
N SER A 45 8.85 -32.88 26.19
CA SER A 45 8.05 -33.02 24.98
C SER A 45 7.13 -34.23 25.13
N SER A 46 5.85 -34.03 24.88
CA SER A 46 4.84 -35.09 24.78
C SER A 46 3.98 -34.84 23.55
N GLN A 47 3.28 -35.86 23.08
CA GLN A 47 2.31 -35.66 22.00
C GLN A 47 1.07 -34.94 22.55
N VAL A 48 0.48 -34.03 21.75
CA VAL A 48 -0.89 -33.56 22.02
C VAL A 48 -1.78 -34.79 22.16
N LEU A 49 -2.65 -34.80 23.17
CA LEU A 49 -3.56 -35.93 23.39
C LEU A 49 -4.34 -36.11 22.08
N GLN A 50 -4.22 -37.28 21.45
CA GLN A 50 -5.14 -37.73 20.42
C GLN A 50 -6.54 -37.55 20.99
N ARG A 51 -7.25 -36.55 20.50
CA ARG A 51 -8.64 -36.36 20.90
C ARG A 51 -9.48 -37.19 19.94
N ASP A 52 -9.41 -38.51 20.06
CA ASP A 52 -10.16 -39.55 19.31
C ASP A 52 -10.25 -39.41 17.77
N ASP A 53 -9.60 -38.40 17.19
CA ASP A 53 -9.62 -38.07 15.77
C ASP A 53 -8.26 -38.43 15.15
N PRO A 54 -8.20 -39.50 14.34
CA PRO A 54 -6.98 -39.94 13.66
C PRO A 54 -6.50 -38.96 12.59
N THR A 55 -7.24 -37.88 12.29
CA THR A 55 -6.82 -36.81 11.37
C THR A 55 -6.22 -35.59 12.08
N SER A 56 -6.22 -35.56 13.42
CA SER A 56 -5.70 -34.43 14.19
C SER A 56 -4.17 -34.29 14.12
N PHE A 57 -3.72 -33.05 13.91
CA PHE A 57 -2.31 -32.66 13.74
C PHE A 57 -1.42 -33.16 14.90
N VAL A 58 -0.39 -33.97 14.58
CA VAL A 58 0.57 -34.50 15.56
C VAL A 58 1.60 -33.42 15.92
N ALA A 59 1.20 -32.46 16.75
CA ALA A 59 2.14 -31.49 17.33
C ALA A 59 2.81 -32.07 18.59
N MET A 60 4.11 -31.80 18.75
CA MET A 60 4.77 -31.96 20.04
C MET A 60 4.33 -30.83 20.97
N LYS A 61 3.62 -31.18 22.06
CA LYS A 61 3.37 -30.25 23.15
C LYS A 61 4.52 -30.34 24.15
N TRP A 62 4.97 -29.18 24.61
CA TRP A 62 5.85 -29.09 25.76
C TRP A 62 4.96 -29.01 26.99
N LYS A 63 5.06 -29.99 27.89
CA LYS A 63 4.39 -29.96 29.21
C LYS A 63 5.44 -30.02 30.30
N VAL A 64 5.10 -29.59 31.50
CA VAL A 64 5.98 -29.77 32.67
C VAL A 64 5.99 -31.26 33.04
N LYS A 65 7.15 -31.80 33.39
CA LYS A 65 7.34 -33.16 33.89
C LYS A 65 6.45 -33.39 35.10
N ASP A 66 5.83 -34.56 35.17
CA ASP A 66 5.08 -34.98 36.36
C ASP A 66 6.09 -35.25 37.51
N GLY A 67 6.03 -34.47 38.59
CA GLY A 67 7.04 -34.53 39.67
C GLY A 67 6.74 -33.58 40.85
N PRO A 68 7.59 -33.52 41.90
CA PRO A 68 7.37 -32.65 43.06
C PRO A 68 7.39 -31.14 42.74
N SER A 69 7.86 -30.76 41.55
CA SER A 69 7.78 -29.43 40.95
C SER A 69 6.59 -29.26 39.98
N ALA A 70 5.82 -30.31 39.71
CA ALA A 70 4.54 -30.21 39.01
C ALA A 70 3.52 -29.61 39.97
N ALA A 71 3.14 -28.36 39.69
CA ALA A 71 1.96 -27.66 40.18
C ALA A 71 1.31 -28.26 41.42
N THR A 72 1.50 -27.64 42.59
CA THR A 72 0.60 -27.84 43.73
C THR A 72 -0.85 -27.84 43.22
N PRO A 73 -1.67 -28.87 43.52
CA PRO A 73 -3.03 -28.94 43.03
C PRO A 73 -3.80 -27.64 43.33
N GLY A 74 -4.22 -26.93 42.29
CA GLY A 74 -4.93 -25.64 42.41
C GLY A 74 -4.13 -24.38 42.07
N SER A 75 -2.85 -24.48 41.73
CA SER A 75 -2.05 -23.35 41.22
C SER A 75 -2.58 -22.88 39.86
N VAL A 76 -2.76 -21.56 39.70
CA VAL A 76 -3.19 -20.96 38.43
C VAL A 76 -1.96 -20.65 37.58
N ARG A 77 -1.88 -21.26 36.40
CA ARG A 77 -0.79 -21.06 35.43
C ARG A 77 -0.76 -19.60 34.98
N TRP A 78 0.41 -18.96 34.99
CA TRP A 78 0.60 -17.71 34.28
C TRP A 78 0.49 -18.02 32.77
N PRO A 79 -0.40 -17.39 32.00
CA PRO A 79 -0.31 -17.46 30.55
C PRO A 79 1.02 -16.82 30.12
N TYR A 80 2.07 -17.62 30.00
CA TYR A 80 3.27 -17.24 29.28
C TYR A 80 2.93 -17.26 27.79
N ARG A 81 2.36 -16.16 27.30
CA ARG A 81 2.59 -15.72 25.93
C ARG A 81 3.39 -14.45 26.02
N PHE A 82 4.71 -14.60 26.08
CA PHE A 82 5.64 -13.50 25.93
C PHE A 82 6.45 -13.76 24.66
N GLY A 83 5.94 -13.25 23.54
CA GLY A 83 6.80 -12.87 22.43
C GLY A 83 7.25 -11.44 22.70
N ALA A 84 8.49 -11.26 23.13
CA ALA A 84 9.11 -9.93 23.10
C ALA A 84 9.66 -9.73 21.71
N SER A 85 8.88 -9.07 20.88
CA SER A 85 9.45 -8.44 19.71
C SER A 85 8.54 -7.28 19.29
N ASP A 86 9.13 -6.15 18.94
CA ASP A 86 8.49 -5.03 18.24
C ASP A 86 8.15 -5.38 16.78
N ASN A 87 8.36 -6.65 16.41
CA ASN A 87 8.26 -7.16 15.06
C ASN A 87 6.82 -7.11 14.56
N ALA A 88 6.72 -6.95 13.25
CA ALA A 88 5.47 -6.91 12.49
C ALA A 88 4.71 -8.25 12.42
N TYR A 89 5.22 -9.32 13.04
CA TYR A 89 4.62 -10.65 13.03
C TYR A 89 3.52 -10.80 14.08
N VAL A 90 2.32 -11.24 13.66
CA VAL A 90 1.10 -11.17 14.49
C VAL A 90 1.21 -12.00 15.77
N HIS A 91 1.76 -13.22 15.72
CA HIS A 91 1.77 -14.16 16.84
C HIS A 91 2.80 -13.83 17.94
N THR A 92 3.66 -12.85 17.70
CA THR A 92 4.65 -12.37 18.68
C THR A 92 4.35 -10.94 19.12
N ASN A 93 3.23 -10.37 18.69
CA ASN A 93 2.90 -8.98 18.95
C ASN A 93 2.30 -8.82 20.36
N PRO A 94 2.86 -7.97 21.24
CA PRO A 94 2.28 -7.73 22.56
C PRO A 94 0.91 -7.04 22.53
N SER A 95 0.45 -6.51 21.38
CA SER A 95 -0.93 -6.04 21.22
C SER A 95 -1.94 -7.14 20.85
N ASP A 96 -1.49 -8.39 20.63
CA ASP A 96 -2.34 -9.59 20.52
C ASP A 96 -2.80 -10.01 21.93
N ALA A 97 -3.75 -9.25 22.49
CA ALA A 97 -4.38 -9.56 23.78
C ALA A 97 -5.48 -10.63 23.66
N GLY A 98 -5.38 -11.53 22.67
CA GLY A 98 -6.43 -12.50 22.31
C GLY A 98 -7.40 -11.97 21.24
N ALA A 99 -7.01 -10.93 20.51
CA ALA A 99 -7.76 -10.42 19.35
C ALA A 99 -7.47 -11.29 18.13
N ASP A 100 -8.45 -11.48 17.25
CA ASP A 100 -8.19 -12.14 15.97
C ASP A 100 -7.40 -11.21 15.01
N ILE A 101 -6.97 -11.74 13.87
CA ILE A 101 -6.20 -10.99 12.87
C ILE A 101 -6.99 -9.82 12.27
N TYR A 102 -8.31 -9.94 12.15
CA TYR A 102 -9.17 -8.91 11.59
C TYR A 102 -9.24 -7.72 12.56
N GLU A 103 -9.49 -7.99 13.85
CA GLU A 103 -9.48 -7.00 14.91
C GLU A 103 -8.12 -6.30 15.01
N ALA A 104 -7.02 -7.06 14.99
CA ALA A 104 -5.66 -6.50 15.00
C ALA A 104 -5.39 -5.61 13.78
N THR A 105 -5.90 -5.99 12.61
CA THR A 105 -5.81 -5.23 11.35
C THR A 105 -6.59 -3.92 11.45
N VAL A 106 -7.87 -3.99 11.80
CA VAL A 106 -8.75 -2.82 11.92
C VAL A 106 -8.22 -1.85 12.98
N GLU A 107 -7.74 -2.37 14.11
CA GLU A 107 -7.10 -1.56 15.15
C GLU A 107 -5.83 -0.87 14.65
N THR A 108 -5.00 -1.57 13.86
CA THR A 108 -3.78 -0.99 13.26
C THR A 108 -4.14 0.14 12.29
N ILE A 109 -5.16 -0.06 11.45
CA ILE A 109 -5.67 0.96 10.52
C ILE A 109 -6.21 2.16 11.30
N ARG A 110 -7.06 1.95 12.31
CA ARG A 110 -7.61 3.03 13.13
C ARG A 110 -6.54 3.81 13.87
N LYS A 111 -5.53 3.13 14.42
CA LYS A 111 -4.38 3.80 15.05
C LYS A 111 -3.61 4.67 14.07
N PHE A 112 -3.38 4.19 12.85
CA PHE A 112 -2.75 4.99 11.80
C PHE A 112 -3.57 6.27 11.54
N GLU A 113 -4.89 6.13 11.33
CA GLU A 113 -5.79 7.26 11.09
C GLU A 113 -5.80 8.27 12.24
N TYR A 114 -5.99 7.79 13.47
CA TYR A 114 -6.03 8.65 14.65
C TYR A 114 -4.68 9.27 15.00
N SER A 115 -3.56 8.65 14.61
CA SER A 115 -2.23 9.18 14.92
C SER A 115 -1.90 10.45 14.14
N TYR A 116 -2.60 10.74 13.04
CA TYR A 116 -2.21 11.81 12.12
C TYR A 116 -2.15 13.19 12.79
N PRO A 117 -3.20 13.70 13.47
CA PRO A 117 -3.15 15.00 14.16
C PRO A 117 -2.09 15.08 15.25
N PHE A 118 -1.73 13.95 15.87
CA PHE A 118 -0.76 13.90 16.97
C PHE A 118 0.69 13.80 16.50
N THR A 119 0.89 13.26 15.29
CA THR A 119 2.21 12.94 14.76
C THR A 119 2.68 13.99 13.76
N TYR A 120 1.79 14.51 12.89
CA TYR A 120 2.17 15.39 11.78
C TYR A 120 2.07 16.88 12.10
N PHE A 121 1.49 17.24 13.24
CA PHE A 121 1.39 18.62 13.69
C PHE A 121 2.30 18.81 14.90
N ARG A 122 3.13 19.87 14.85
CA ARG A 122 4.11 20.14 15.90
C ARG A 122 3.47 20.36 17.27
N ARG A 123 2.31 21.02 17.32
CA ARG A 123 1.51 21.26 18.55
C ARG A 123 2.36 21.79 19.71
N GLN A 124 3.23 22.77 19.44
CA GLN A 124 4.14 23.38 20.42
C GLN A 124 5.10 22.39 21.12
N ARG A 125 5.31 21.19 20.57
CA ARG A 125 6.30 20.23 21.09
C ARG A 125 7.71 20.73 20.77
N ARG A 126 8.51 20.91 21.82
CA ARG A 126 9.92 21.31 21.68
C ARG A 126 10.75 20.25 20.96
N ASP A 127 10.53 18.97 21.30
CA ASP A 127 11.32 17.85 20.77
C ASP A 127 10.69 17.23 19.51
N TYR A 128 10.16 18.07 18.60
CA TYR A 128 9.49 17.61 17.38
C TYR A 128 10.49 17.37 16.25
N TYR A 129 10.83 16.10 16.02
CA TYR A 129 11.73 15.70 14.94
C TYR A 129 10.96 15.10 13.76
N TYR A 130 10.55 15.96 12.82
CA TYR A 130 9.76 15.54 11.67
C TYR A 130 10.46 14.63 10.65
N PRO A 131 11.79 14.68 10.43
CA PRO A 131 12.42 13.84 9.40
C PRO A 131 12.29 12.33 9.63
N ALA A 132 12.11 11.89 10.88
CA ALA A 132 11.90 10.48 11.20
C ALA A 132 10.44 10.01 11.08
N ILE A 133 9.48 10.94 10.92
CA ILE A 133 8.05 10.61 10.91
C ILE A 133 7.72 9.60 9.80
N PRO A 134 8.13 9.78 8.53
CA PRO A 134 7.75 8.84 7.47
C PRO A 134 8.23 7.42 7.74
N GLY A 135 9.49 7.25 8.15
CA GLY A 135 10.06 5.95 8.49
C GLY A 135 9.38 5.30 9.71
N SER A 136 9.05 6.11 10.73
CA SER A 136 8.35 5.65 11.93
C SER A 136 6.90 5.21 11.61
N THR A 137 6.18 5.99 10.80
CA THR A 137 4.82 5.66 10.32
C THR A 137 4.84 4.37 9.52
N ALA A 138 5.76 4.25 8.55
CA ALA A 138 5.87 3.05 7.73
C ALA A 138 6.22 1.81 8.55
N TYR A 139 7.19 1.89 9.46
CA TYR A 139 7.56 0.77 10.33
C TYR A 139 6.43 0.33 11.26
N ARG A 140 5.70 1.28 11.88
CA ARG A 140 4.66 0.99 12.85
C ARG A 140 3.38 0.45 12.22
N PHE A 141 3.04 0.91 11.02
CA PHE A 141 1.75 0.65 10.39
C PHE A 141 1.89 -0.14 9.08
N PHE A 142 2.63 0.35 8.10
CA PHE A 142 2.66 -0.25 6.77
C PHE A 142 3.40 -1.59 6.74
N GLU A 143 4.55 -1.69 7.40
CA GLU A 143 5.29 -2.96 7.52
C GLU A 143 4.49 -4.01 8.32
N ARG A 144 3.69 -3.55 9.28
CA ARG A 144 2.77 -4.41 10.05
C ARG A 144 1.65 -4.96 9.19
N LEU A 145 0.98 -4.08 8.44
CA LEU A 145 -0.05 -4.44 7.48
C LEU A 145 0.49 -5.41 6.41
N ARG A 146 1.64 -5.11 5.82
CA ARG A 146 2.35 -6.01 4.89
C ARG A 146 2.68 -7.37 5.51
N SER A 147 3.08 -7.39 6.77
CA SER A 147 3.41 -8.63 7.48
C SER A 147 2.19 -9.48 7.77
N PHE A 148 1.04 -8.86 8.05
CA PHE A 148 -0.23 -9.57 8.19
C PHE A 148 -0.66 -10.16 6.85
N HIS A 149 -0.54 -9.39 5.77
CA HIS A 149 -0.76 -9.89 4.40
C HIS A 149 0.09 -11.12 4.09
N TRP A 150 1.40 -11.04 4.32
CA TRP A 150 2.30 -12.16 4.05
C TRP A 150 1.86 -13.44 4.78
N LEU A 151 1.43 -13.33 6.04
CA LEU A 151 0.94 -14.47 6.81
C LEU A 151 -0.35 -15.04 6.23
N ILE A 152 -1.30 -14.18 5.86
CA ILE A 152 -2.59 -14.58 5.28
C ILE A 152 -2.35 -15.26 3.94
N ALA A 153 -1.65 -14.61 3.00
CA ALA A 153 -1.38 -15.15 1.68
C ALA A 153 -0.59 -16.48 1.72
N ASN A 154 0.39 -16.61 2.62
CA ASN A 154 1.09 -17.88 2.83
C ASN A 154 0.16 -18.97 3.39
N GLY A 155 -0.76 -18.61 4.29
CA GLY A 155 -1.78 -19.51 4.83
C GLY A 155 -2.82 -19.93 3.79
N ASN A 156 -3.28 -19.00 2.94
CA ASN A 156 -4.17 -19.27 1.80
C ASN A 156 -3.53 -20.34 0.90
N ALA A 157 -2.29 -20.11 0.45
CA ALA A 157 -1.56 -21.04 -0.40
C ALA A 157 -1.38 -22.44 0.25
N GLN A 158 -1.13 -22.47 1.56
CA GLN A 158 -1.03 -23.74 2.29
C GLN A 158 -2.37 -24.48 2.35
N LEU A 159 -3.47 -23.77 2.65
CA LEU A 159 -4.80 -24.37 2.72
C LEU A 159 -5.28 -24.87 1.35
N GLU A 160 -4.97 -24.13 0.28
CA GLU A 160 -5.21 -24.59 -1.10
C GLU A 160 -4.44 -25.88 -1.41
N SER A 161 -3.17 -25.98 -0.98
CA SER A 161 -2.37 -27.20 -1.19
C SER A 161 -2.94 -28.44 -0.49
N PHE A 162 -3.79 -28.24 0.52
CA PHE A 162 -4.48 -29.30 1.25
C PHE A 162 -5.96 -29.46 0.88
N ASP A 163 -6.45 -28.74 -0.13
CA ASP A 163 -7.87 -28.73 -0.54
C ASP A 163 -8.82 -28.38 0.63
N ALA A 164 -8.35 -27.50 1.52
CA ALA A 164 -9.05 -27.12 2.75
C ALA A 164 -9.49 -25.64 2.76
N PHE A 165 -9.09 -24.86 1.74
CA PHE A 165 -9.30 -23.41 1.71
C PHE A 165 -10.77 -23.02 1.78
N GLU A 166 -11.63 -23.60 0.93
CA GLU A 166 -13.05 -23.23 0.87
C GLU A 166 -13.76 -23.43 2.22
N VAL A 167 -13.56 -24.60 2.84
CA VAL A 167 -14.15 -24.91 4.15
C VAL A 167 -13.61 -23.97 5.23
N ALA A 168 -12.33 -23.63 5.18
CA ALA A 168 -11.71 -22.73 6.15
C ALA A 168 -12.18 -21.28 6.00
N ALA A 169 -12.30 -20.82 4.75
CA ALA A 169 -12.67 -19.46 4.40
C ALA A 169 -14.15 -19.15 4.69
N GLU A 170 -15.01 -20.18 4.81
CA GLU A 170 -16.40 -20.03 5.22
C GLU A 170 -16.59 -19.98 6.75
N ASP A 171 -15.60 -20.41 7.54
CA ASP A 171 -15.70 -20.54 9.00
C ASP A 171 -15.21 -19.28 9.74
N ASP A 172 -16.14 -18.65 10.46
CA ASP A 172 -15.92 -17.45 11.29
C ASP A 172 -14.93 -17.70 12.44
N ASP A 173 -14.87 -18.92 12.98
CA ASP A 173 -13.99 -19.28 14.09
C ASP A 173 -12.60 -19.76 13.61
N TRP A 174 -12.39 -19.84 12.29
CA TRP A 174 -11.16 -20.32 11.69
C TRP A 174 -10.48 -19.32 10.75
N TRP A 175 -10.71 -19.39 9.43
CA TRP A 175 -9.91 -18.66 8.44
C TRP A 175 -10.64 -17.49 7.80
N ARG A 176 -11.97 -17.40 7.89
CA ARG A 176 -12.71 -16.25 7.35
C ARG A 176 -12.21 -14.88 7.87
N PRO A 177 -11.86 -14.70 9.16
CA PRO A 177 -11.30 -13.42 9.62
C PRO A 177 -9.99 -13.03 8.92
N TYR A 178 -9.17 -14.01 8.49
CA TYR A 178 -7.93 -13.78 7.75
C TYR A 178 -8.22 -13.25 6.35
N VAL A 179 -9.11 -13.90 5.62
CA VAL A 179 -9.53 -13.47 4.27
C VAL A 179 -10.19 -12.08 4.32
N MET A 180 -11.01 -11.81 5.34
CA MET A 180 -11.59 -10.48 5.54
C MET A 180 -10.52 -9.42 5.84
N ALA A 181 -9.50 -9.76 6.63
CA ALA A 181 -8.40 -8.85 6.95
C ALA A 181 -7.61 -8.48 5.70
N GLU A 182 -7.35 -9.41 4.79
CA GLU A 182 -6.57 -9.20 3.55
C GLU A 182 -7.10 -8.05 2.71
N SER A 183 -8.41 -8.04 2.42
CA SER A 183 -9.07 -6.93 1.71
C SER A 183 -8.87 -5.59 2.43
N LYS A 184 -9.03 -5.56 3.76
CA LYS A 184 -8.84 -4.33 4.56
C LYS A 184 -7.40 -3.85 4.58
N ILE A 185 -6.44 -4.76 4.53
CA ILE A 185 -5.02 -4.44 4.48
C ILE A 185 -4.69 -3.78 3.13
N PHE A 186 -5.11 -4.40 2.01
CA PHE A 186 -4.91 -3.82 0.68
C PHE A 186 -5.59 -2.44 0.58
N ASP A 187 -6.87 -2.34 0.96
CA ASP A 187 -7.62 -1.09 0.93
C ASP A 187 -6.94 0.00 1.75
N ALA A 188 -6.39 -0.33 2.93
CA ALA A 188 -5.71 0.66 3.78
C ALA A 188 -4.43 1.20 3.13
N LEU A 189 -3.64 0.34 2.48
CA LEU A 189 -2.42 0.76 1.77
C LEU A 189 -2.76 1.53 0.49
N ALA A 190 -3.74 1.05 -0.30
CA ALA A 190 -4.26 1.75 -1.46
C ALA A 190 -4.81 3.13 -1.07
N ARG A 191 -5.60 3.21 0.01
CA ARG A 191 -6.12 4.46 0.57
C ARG A 191 -4.99 5.38 0.93
N THR A 192 -3.97 4.89 1.63
CA THR A 192 -2.82 5.70 2.03
C THR A 192 -2.13 6.35 0.84
N ILE A 193 -1.93 5.61 -0.25
CA ILE A 193 -1.37 6.13 -1.51
C ILE A 193 -2.28 7.22 -2.07
N LEU A 194 -3.60 7.00 -2.02
CA LEU A 194 -4.61 7.83 -2.68
C LEU A 194 -5.22 8.93 -1.80
N LEU A 195 -4.80 9.07 -0.53
CA LEU A 195 -5.38 10.02 0.43
C LEU A 195 -5.40 11.45 -0.16
N PRO A 196 -6.59 12.09 -0.24
CA PRO A 196 -6.71 13.40 -0.87
C PRO A 196 -6.32 14.52 0.12
N GLN A 197 -6.22 15.76 -0.36
CA GLN A 197 -5.82 16.92 0.45
C GLN A 197 -6.90 17.31 1.47
N ILE A 198 -6.49 17.90 2.57
CA ILE A 198 -7.43 18.57 3.51
C ILE A 198 -7.74 19.97 2.97
N GLY A 199 -9.01 20.35 2.92
CA GLY A 199 -9.40 21.70 2.50
C GLY A 199 -10.77 21.79 1.80
N PRO A 200 -11.13 22.99 1.32
CA PRO A 200 -12.34 23.22 0.53
C PRO A 200 -12.20 22.69 -0.90
N TYR A 201 -13.10 21.82 -1.33
CA TYR A 201 -13.13 21.28 -2.70
C TYR A 201 -13.94 22.21 -3.61
N ASN A 202 -13.21 22.97 -4.42
CA ASN A 202 -13.73 24.07 -5.23
C ASN A 202 -13.06 24.16 -6.62
N VAL A 203 -12.12 23.26 -6.94
CA VAL A 203 -11.47 23.21 -8.25
C VAL A 203 -11.86 21.92 -8.95
N GLU A 204 -12.32 22.05 -10.20
CA GLU A 204 -12.61 20.93 -11.08
C GLU A 204 -11.46 20.75 -12.07
N ILE A 205 -10.82 19.59 -12.03
CA ILE A 205 -9.74 19.18 -12.92
C ILE A 205 -10.32 18.21 -13.93
N GLN A 206 -10.28 18.60 -15.19
CA GLN A 206 -10.76 17.79 -16.28
C GLN A 206 -9.58 17.30 -17.13
N GLU A 207 -9.21 16.03 -16.95
CA GLU A 207 -8.10 15.40 -17.66
C GLU A 207 -8.43 15.17 -19.14
N VAL A 208 -7.41 15.19 -20.02
CA VAL A 208 -7.58 15.13 -21.48
C VAL A 208 -8.41 13.92 -21.94
N ASP A 209 -8.08 12.74 -21.42
CA ASP A 209 -8.66 11.43 -21.76
C ASP A 209 -9.63 10.90 -20.69
N ALA A 210 -10.10 11.77 -19.79
CA ALA A 210 -11.12 11.40 -18.82
C ALA A 210 -12.51 11.88 -19.28
N ALA A 211 -13.52 11.03 -19.06
CA ALA A 211 -14.91 11.39 -19.26
C ALA A 211 -15.48 12.12 -18.03
N ARG A 212 -14.96 11.83 -16.85
CA ARG A 212 -15.35 12.47 -15.58
C ARG A 212 -14.29 13.44 -15.08
N ALA A 213 -14.75 14.52 -14.46
CA ALA A 213 -13.87 15.45 -13.77
C ALA A 213 -13.45 14.92 -12.39
N VAL A 214 -12.31 15.42 -11.92
CA VAL A 214 -11.73 15.15 -10.61
C VAL A 214 -11.67 16.44 -9.83
N TYR A 215 -12.11 16.43 -8.57
CA TYR A 215 -12.15 17.62 -7.74
C TYR A 215 -10.92 17.74 -6.84
N ASP A 216 -10.38 18.94 -6.75
CA ASP A 216 -9.23 19.27 -5.89
C ASP A 216 -9.55 20.48 -5.01
N THR A 217 -8.68 20.71 -4.02
CA THR A 217 -8.77 21.85 -3.12
C THR A 217 -7.79 22.94 -3.51
N ASP A 218 -8.31 24.16 -3.64
CA ASP A 218 -7.49 25.36 -3.70
C ASP A 218 -8.06 26.41 -2.74
N PRO A 219 -7.40 26.62 -1.58
CA PRO A 219 -7.82 27.65 -0.62
C PRO A 219 -7.83 29.08 -1.18
N SER A 220 -7.14 29.32 -2.31
CA SER A 220 -7.07 30.61 -2.98
C SER A 220 -8.07 30.76 -4.13
N ALA A 221 -8.75 29.68 -4.53
CA ALA A 221 -9.72 29.75 -5.60
C ALA A 221 -10.96 30.55 -5.17
N THR A 222 -11.48 31.34 -6.10
CA THR A 222 -12.68 32.17 -5.92
C THR A 222 -13.98 31.41 -6.14
N ALA A 223 -13.90 30.16 -6.62
CA ALA A 223 -15.03 29.29 -6.85
C ALA A 223 -15.71 28.87 -5.54
N GLU A 224 -17.02 28.64 -5.61
CA GLU A 224 -17.80 28.17 -4.46
C GLU A 224 -17.32 26.79 -4.00
N THR A 225 -17.22 26.62 -2.68
CA THR A 225 -16.85 25.34 -2.07
C THR A 225 -18.02 24.37 -2.13
N LEU A 226 -17.84 23.23 -2.78
CA LEU A 226 -18.85 22.17 -2.85
C LEU A 226 -18.99 21.42 -1.52
N PHE A 227 -17.85 21.05 -0.94
CA PHE A 227 -17.72 20.44 0.38
C PHE A 227 -16.28 20.65 0.88
N SER A 228 -16.01 20.31 2.14
CA SER A 228 -14.67 20.39 2.71
C SER A 228 -14.29 19.07 3.35
N LEU A 229 -13.04 18.66 3.19
CA LEU A 229 -12.45 17.54 3.91
C LEU A 229 -11.60 18.04 5.07
N ASP A 230 -11.59 17.27 6.16
CA ASP A 230 -10.81 17.55 7.36
C ASP A 230 -9.74 16.45 7.61
N ALA A 231 -9.03 16.57 8.73
CA ALA A 231 -7.97 15.63 9.09
C ALA A 231 -8.45 14.20 9.39
N SER A 232 -9.76 13.94 9.48
CA SER A 232 -10.31 12.59 9.63
C SER A 232 -10.35 11.82 8.31
N THR A 233 -10.33 12.52 7.17
CA THR A 233 -10.52 11.91 5.84
C THR A 233 -9.41 12.25 4.84
N GLY A 234 -8.67 13.34 5.02
CA GLY A 234 -7.58 13.77 4.13
C GLY A 234 -6.22 13.90 4.82
N ARG A 235 -5.18 14.20 4.05
CA ARG A 235 -3.82 14.50 4.52
C ARG A 235 -3.20 15.65 3.74
N TYR A 236 -2.54 16.57 4.43
CA TYR A 236 -1.68 17.57 3.78
C TYR A 236 -0.47 16.89 3.13
N VAL A 237 -0.31 17.03 1.81
CA VAL A 237 0.85 16.48 1.08
C VAL A 237 2.12 17.32 1.31
N ASP A 238 1.92 18.62 1.52
CA ASP A 238 2.92 19.66 1.71
C ASP A 238 3.19 19.93 3.20
N PRO A 239 4.45 20.26 3.56
CA PRO A 239 4.75 20.83 4.87
C PRO A 239 4.36 22.32 4.92
N ASP A 240 4.05 22.79 6.11
CA ASP A 240 3.73 24.20 6.40
C ASP A 240 4.68 24.73 7.47
N TYR A 241 5.18 25.94 7.26
CA TYR A 241 6.17 26.58 8.11
C TYR A 241 5.68 27.99 8.48
N ASP A 242 5.93 28.39 9.73
CA ASP A 242 5.75 29.77 10.16
C ASP A 242 6.80 30.65 9.47
N SER A 243 6.41 31.25 8.34
CA SER A 243 7.27 32.18 7.61
C SER A 243 7.04 33.63 8.04
N SER A 244 6.39 33.88 9.20
CA SER A 244 6.12 35.24 9.63
C SER A 244 7.42 35.99 9.98
N PRO A 245 7.47 37.33 9.81
CA PRO A 245 8.67 38.13 10.11
C PRO A 245 9.16 38.00 11.56
N THR A 246 8.31 37.55 12.48
CA THR A 246 8.58 37.38 13.91
C THR A 246 9.00 35.96 14.31
N ALA A 247 8.89 35.00 13.39
CA ALA A 247 8.98 33.58 13.68
C ALA A 247 10.02 32.86 12.80
N GLY A 248 11.10 33.54 12.38
CA GLY A 248 12.29 32.84 11.86
C GLY A 248 12.43 32.81 10.34
N GLY A 249 13.31 33.68 9.83
CA GLY A 249 13.85 33.61 8.48
C GLY A 249 15.11 32.73 8.42
N SER A 250 15.14 31.85 7.41
CA SER A 250 16.24 31.03 6.88
C SER A 250 17.12 30.28 7.92
N TRP A 251 17.11 28.94 7.81
CA TRP A 251 18.04 27.94 8.38
C TRP A 251 17.58 27.13 9.62
N GLU A 252 16.62 27.59 10.42
CA GLU A 252 16.11 26.83 11.59
C GLU A 252 14.69 26.26 11.36
N TYR A 253 14.44 25.69 10.16
CA TYR A 253 13.11 25.18 9.77
C TYR A 253 12.49 24.14 10.72
N LEU A 254 13.31 23.47 11.54
CA LEU A 254 12.85 22.50 12.53
C LEU A 254 12.01 23.16 13.64
N ASP A 255 12.32 24.40 14.01
CA ASP A 255 11.62 25.10 15.09
C ASP A 255 10.38 25.86 14.66
N TRP A 256 10.14 25.95 13.36
CA TRP A 256 9.07 26.76 12.78
C TRP A 256 8.08 25.94 11.95
N VAL A 257 8.20 24.62 11.92
CA VAL A 257 7.22 23.75 11.27
C VAL A 257 5.88 23.75 12.02
N HIS A 258 4.78 24.07 11.33
CA HIS A 258 3.42 23.92 11.84
C HIS A 258 2.92 22.49 11.64
N ARG A 259 3.06 21.98 10.41
CA ARG A 259 2.74 20.61 10.02
C ARG A 259 3.75 20.06 9.04
N THR A 260 3.89 18.75 9.05
CA THR A 260 4.72 17.99 8.10
C THR A 260 3.85 17.40 7.00
N GLY A 261 4.35 17.38 5.77
CA GLY A 261 3.65 16.78 4.63
C GLY A 261 3.65 15.25 4.67
N PHE A 262 2.63 14.64 4.06
CA PHE A 262 2.40 13.19 3.98
C PHE A 262 2.89 12.56 2.65
N SER A 263 3.79 13.27 1.95
CA SER A 263 4.21 12.92 0.59
C SER A 263 5.09 11.68 0.50
N PHE A 264 5.88 11.37 1.54
CA PHE A 264 6.80 10.24 1.56
C PHE A 264 6.09 8.92 1.89
N GLU A 265 5.12 8.99 2.81
CA GLU A 265 4.34 7.85 3.27
C GLU A 265 3.55 7.21 2.14
N LYS A 266 3.04 8.01 1.19
CA LYS A 266 2.44 7.49 -0.05
C LYS A 266 3.38 6.55 -0.81
N SER A 267 4.66 6.91 -0.90
CA SER A 267 5.66 6.07 -1.57
C SER A 267 6.02 4.83 -0.75
N LEU A 268 6.06 4.95 0.59
CA LEU A 268 6.33 3.83 1.49
C LEU A 268 5.15 2.85 1.56
N ALA A 269 3.91 3.30 1.36
CA ALA A 269 2.76 2.43 1.20
C ALA A 269 2.82 1.66 -0.13
N ALA A 270 3.27 2.29 -1.21
CA ALA A 270 3.54 1.61 -2.49
C ALA A 270 4.67 0.57 -2.37
N LEU A 271 5.70 0.86 -1.57
CA LEU A 271 6.70 -0.14 -1.18
C LEU A 271 6.04 -1.32 -0.47
N ALA A 272 5.22 -1.08 0.56
CA ALA A 272 4.57 -2.14 1.32
C ALA A 272 3.67 -3.04 0.46
N LEU A 273 3.04 -2.51 -0.59
CA LEU A 273 2.24 -3.31 -1.53
C LEU A 273 3.08 -4.26 -2.41
N THR A 274 4.32 -3.86 -2.73
CA THR A 274 5.13 -4.56 -3.73
C THR A 274 6.22 -5.43 -3.10
N ASP A 275 6.62 -5.12 -1.87
CA ASP A 275 7.66 -5.84 -1.13
C ASP A 275 7.18 -7.22 -0.64
N GLY A 276 7.70 -8.26 -1.29
CA GLY A 276 7.40 -9.65 -0.96
C GLY A 276 8.30 -10.25 0.11
N ARG A 277 9.29 -9.54 0.67
CA ARG A 277 10.27 -10.15 1.59
C ARG A 277 9.57 -10.79 2.80
N PRO A 278 9.95 -12.02 3.19
CA PRO A 278 9.35 -12.67 4.34
C PRO A 278 9.65 -11.88 5.61
N ASN A 279 8.65 -11.76 6.47
CA ASN A 279 8.76 -11.16 7.80
C ASN A 279 9.36 -12.12 8.85
N LEU A 280 9.38 -13.42 8.54
CA LEU A 280 9.93 -14.48 9.37
C LEU A 280 10.94 -15.31 8.55
N MET A 281 12.13 -15.54 9.12
CA MET A 281 13.06 -16.49 8.54
C MET A 281 12.64 -17.92 8.91
N THR A 282 12.15 -18.67 7.94
CA THR A 282 11.77 -20.08 8.11
C THR A 282 12.99 -20.98 7.86
N ILE A 283 13.43 -21.69 8.90
CA ILE A 283 14.59 -22.60 8.85
C ILE A 283 14.15 -23.92 8.20
N ASN A 284 14.13 -23.95 6.86
CA ASN A 284 13.86 -25.16 6.08
C ASN A 284 14.96 -25.32 5.01
N ARG A 285 15.39 -26.56 4.77
CA ARG A 285 16.38 -26.90 3.73
C ARG A 285 15.99 -26.31 2.38
N GLU A 286 14.73 -26.39 1.98
CA GLU A 286 14.29 -25.88 0.69
C GLU A 286 14.48 -24.37 0.58
N ASN A 287 14.21 -23.59 1.64
CA ASN A 287 14.48 -22.14 1.63
C ASN A 287 15.98 -21.80 1.54
N TYR A 288 16.87 -22.68 2.01
CA TYR A 288 18.31 -22.51 1.86
C TYR A 288 18.81 -22.89 0.46
N LEU A 289 18.05 -23.70 -0.29
CA LEU A 289 18.36 -24.07 -1.67
C LEU A 289 17.75 -23.08 -2.67
N ASP A 290 16.50 -22.71 -2.44
CA ASP A 290 15.76 -21.70 -3.16
C ASP A 290 14.88 -20.91 -2.19
N GLY A 291 15.35 -19.73 -1.82
CA GLY A 291 14.65 -18.86 -0.87
C GLY A 291 13.49 -18.09 -1.49
N ARG A 292 13.16 -18.25 -2.77
CA ARG A 292 12.19 -17.39 -3.47
C ARG A 292 10.74 -17.68 -3.14
N ASP A 293 10.40 -18.92 -2.78
CA ASP A 293 9.04 -19.34 -2.43
C ASP A 293 8.38 -18.48 -1.34
N PRO A 294 9.06 -18.12 -0.22
CA PRO A 294 8.47 -17.25 0.79
C PRO A 294 8.40 -15.77 0.37
N PHE A 295 8.76 -15.38 -0.86
CA PHE A 295 8.60 -14.00 -1.30
C PHE A 295 7.19 -13.74 -1.83
N ILE A 296 6.26 -13.41 -0.94
CA ILE A 296 4.85 -13.21 -1.27
C ILE A 296 4.48 -11.75 -1.04
N ASN A 297 3.99 -11.08 -2.08
CA ASN A 297 3.48 -9.71 -2.03
C ASN A 297 1.99 -9.67 -2.41
N PHE A 298 1.36 -8.49 -2.31
CA PHE A 298 -0.04 -8.31 -2.68
C PHE A 298 -0.31 -8.65 -4.14
N ARG A 299 0.68 -8.55 -5.02
CA ARG A 299 0.49 -8.89 -6.44
C ARG A 299 0.39 -10.40 -6.67
N SER A 300 1.03 -11.19 -5.82
CA SER A 300 1.02 -12.66 -5.90
C SER A 300 -0.36 -13.22 -5.51
N ASP A 301 -1.02 -12.54 -4.55
CA ASP A 301 -2.30 -12.96 -3.98
C ASP A 301 -3.50 -12.20 -4.59
N MET A 302 -3.38 -10.87 -4.76
CA MET A 302 -4.39 -9.97 -5.34
C MET A 302 -3.93 -9.33 -6.68
N PRO A 303 -3.76 -10.12 -7.75
CA PRO A 303 -3.10 -9.68 -8.97
C PRO A 303 -3.80 -8.50 -9.67
N ALA A 304 -5.12 -8.60 -9.83
CA ALA A 304 -5.92 -7.58 -10.51
C ALA A 304 -5.92 -6.25 -9.76
N ALA A 305 -6.07 -6.30 -8.42
CA ALA A 305 -6.14 -5.09 -7.60
C ALA A 305 -4.84 -4.27 -7.67
N VAL A 306 -3.69 -4.94 -7.57
CA VAL A 306 -2.38 -4.27 -7.68
C VAL A 306 -2.12 -3.75 -9.09
N ASP A 307 -2.44 -4.53 -10.13
CA ASP A 307 -2.24 -4.11 -11.52
C ASP A 307 -3.10 -2.89 -11.87
N ARG A 308 -4.37 -2.86 -11.42
CA ARG A 308 -5.28 -1.74 -11.61
C ARG A 308 -4.83 -0.48 -10.88
N LEU A 309 -4.42 -0.62 -9.61
CA LEU A 309 -3.91 0.47 -8.79
C LEU A 309 -2.65 1.09 -9.40
N LEU A 310 -1.64 0.27 -9.67
CA LEU A 310 -0.38 0.76 -10.26
C LEU A 310 -0.57 1.29 -11.68
N GLY A 311 -1.41 0.64 -12.47
CA GLY A 311 -1.80 1.09 -13.80
C GLY A 311 -2.37 2.50 -13.77
N GLY A 312 -3.40 2.74 -12.95
CA GLY A 312 -4.02 4.06 -12.83
C GLY A 312 -3.09 5.09 -12.21
N LEU A 313 -2.27 4.69 -11.23
CA LEU A 313 -1.34 5.58 -10.53
C LEU A 313 -0.25 6.09 -11.46
N LEU A 314 0.37 5.20 -12.22
CA LEU A 314 1.51 5.51 -13.08
C LEU A 314 1.10 6.14 -14.40
N SER A 315 -0.12 5.87 -14.89
CA SER A 315 -0.70 6.61 -16.02
C SER A 315 -1.39 7.92 -15.59
N GLY A 316 -1.56 8.20 -14.30
CA GLY A 316 -2.33 9.35 -13.83
C GLY A 316 -3.81 9.30 -14.27
N ASP A 317 -4.34 8.10 -14.45
CA ASP A 317 -5.72 7.85 -14.87
C ASP A 317 -6.63 7.78 -13.64
N TRP A 318 -6.87 8.95 -13.06
CA TRP A 318 -7.63 9.12 -11.83
C TRP A 318 -9.07 8.63 -11.96
N GLU A 319 -9.64 8.65 -13.17
CA GLU A 319 -10.96 8.09 -13.42
C GLU A 319 -11.06 6.61 -13.02
N THR A 320 -9.98 5.84 -13.09
CA THR A 320 -10.00 4.41 -12.72
C THR A 320 -9.75 4.13 -11.25
N ILE A 321 -9.04 5.00 -10.53
CA ILE A 321 -8.54 4.69 -9.18
C ILE A 321 -8.81 5.77 -8.13
N ALA A 322 -9.26 6.97 -8.52
CA ALA A 322 -9.45 8.06 -7.58
C ALA A 322 -10.42 7.67 -6.45
N PRO A 323 -10.14 8.14 -5.22
CA PRO A 323 -11.13 8.10 -4.16
C PRO A 323 -12.32 8.99 -4.54
N HIS A 324 -13.45 8.77 -3.87
CA HIS A 324 -14.67 9.50 -4.16
C HIS A 324 -15.44 9.83 -2.89
N VAL A 325 -16.36 10.80 -3.01
CA VAL A 325 -17.43 11.05 -2.02
C VAL A 325 -18.78 10.88 -2.70
N THR A 326 -19.79 10.51 -1.93
CA THR A 326 -21.19 10.37 -2.39
C THR A 326 -22.16 11.31 -1.67
N ASN A 327 -21.77 11.82 -0.49
CA ASN A 327 -22.56 12.74 0.33
C ASN A 327 -21.72 13.95 0.72
N PHE A 328 -22.15 15.16 0.35
CA PHE A 328 -21.44 16.40 0.65
C PHE A 328 -21.72 16.97 2.06
N GLU A 329 -22.82 16.60 2.71
CA GLU A 329 -23.16 17.08 4.06
C GLU A 329 -22.30 16.41 5.14
N ALA A 330 -21.95 15.14 4.92
CA ALA A 330 -21.07 14.36 5.77
C ALA A 330 -20.08 13.60 4.89
N PRO A 331 -19.08 14.29 4.32
CA PRO A 331 -18.19 13.71 3.33
C PRO A 331 -17.34 12.60 3.94
N SER A 332 -17.54 11.38 3.43
CA SER A 332 -16.73 10.21 3.70
C SER A 332 -15.96 9.84 2.44
N VAL A 333 -14.64 9.73 2.56
CA VAL A 333 -13.76 9.37 1.45
C VAL A 333 -13.74 7.86 1.28
N GLU A 334 -14.27 7.40 0.15
CA GLU A 334 -14.42 5.99 -0.21
C GLU A 334 -13.52 5.61 -1.38
N LEU A 335 -13.09 4.35 -1.42
CA LEU A 335 -12.33 3.78 -2.52
C LEU A 335 -13.24 2.95 -3.42
N ILE A 336 -12.83 2.82 -4.67
CA ILE A 336 -13.35 1.78 -5.56
C ILE A 336 -12.73 0.43 -5.14
N ASP A 337 -13.53 -0.64 -5.11
CA ASP A 337 -13.02 -1.99 -4.88
C ASP A 337 -12.30 -2.49 -6.13
N LEU A 338 -10.98 -2.39 -6.13
CA LEU A 338 -10.14 -2.80 -7.25
C LEU A 338 -9.97 -4.32 -7.36
N ALA A 339 -10.32 -5.08 -6.32
CA ALA A 339 -10.25 -6.54 -6.31
C ALA A 339 -11.50 -7.18 -6.94
N ALA A 340 -12.64 -6.47 -6.97
CA ALA A 340 -13.85 -6.93 -7.65
C ALA A 340 -13.60 -7.27 -9.12
N THR A 341 -14.30 -8.28 -9.66
CA THR A 341 -14.16 -8.68 -11.08
C THR A 341 -14.38 -7.50 -12.03
N GLU A 342 -15.43 -6.72 -11.79
CA GLU A 342 -15.76 -5.48 -12.49
C GLU A 342 -15.89 -4.35 -11.46
N PRO A 343 -14.81 -3.61 -11.17
CA PRO A 343 -14.84 -2.50 -10.23
C PRO A 343 -15.79 -1.41 -10.72
N THR A 344 -16.72 -0.98 -9.87
CA THR A 344 -17.66 0.12 -10.18
C THR A 344 -17.89 1.00 -8.97
N ARG A 345 -18.14 2.30 -9.20
CA ARG A 345 -18.54 3.25 -8.17
C ARG A 345 -20.05 3.53 -8.23
N PRO A 346 -20.65 4.07 -7.15
CA PRO A 346 -22.00 4.61 -7.20
C PRO A 346 -22.15 5.71 -8.26
N ALA A 347 -23.32 5.79 -8.92
CA ALA A 347 -23.55 6.72 -10.03
C ALA A 347 -23.40 8.21 -9.65
N ASN A 348 -23.64 8.56 -8.39
CA ASN A 348 -23.48 9.92 -7.85
C ASN A 348 -22.08 10.20 -7.27
N ALA A 349 -21.09 9.34 -7.53
CA ALA A 349 -19.74 9.51 -7.00
C ALA A 349 -19.07 10.77 -7.57
N THR A 350 -18.48 11.58 -6.69
CA THR A 350 -17.63 12.71 -7.06
C THR A 350 -16.18 12.33 -6.82
N LEU A 351 -15.36 12.33 -7.88
CA LEU A 351 -13.96 11.89 -7.81
C LEU A 351 -13.10 12.96 -7.15
N LEU A 352 -12.12 12.54 -6.35
CA LEU A 352 -11.19 13.42 -5.64
C LEU A 352 -9.78 13.25 -6.17
N PHE A 353 -9.06 14.35 -6.27
CA PHE A 353 -7.65 14.30 -6.64
C PHE A 353 -6.84 13.67 -5.50
N PRO A 354 -6.06 12.60 -5.75
CA PRO A 354 -5.40 11.84 -4.70
C PRO A 354 -4.09 12.47 -4.19
N ASN A 355 -3.77 13.71 -4.58
CA ASN A 355 -2.47 14.35 -4.27
C ASN A 355 -1.25 13.51 -4.66
N VAL A 356 -1.31 12.87 -5.81
CA VAL A 356 -0.20 12.09 -6.35
C VAL A 356 0.36 12.82 -7.55
N GLY A 357 1.67 13.09 -7.53
CA GLY A 357 2.40 13.59 -8.67
C GLY A 357 3.67 12.79 -8.95
N TYR A 358 4.54 13.38 -9.77
CA TYR A 358 5.77 12.76 -10.26
C TYR A 358 6.62 12.08 -9.17
N LYS A 359 6.79 12.72 -8.00
CA LYS A 359 7.62 12.15 -6.92
C LYS A 359 7.06 10.84 -6.35
N GLN A 360 5.75 10.79 -6.12
CA GLN A 360 5.07 9.60 -5.62
C GLN A 360 5.00 8.51 -6.69
N GLN A 361 4.72 8.89 -7.93
CA GLN A 361 4.73 7.97 -9.08
C GLN A 361 6.11 7.34 -9.28
N LEU A 362 7.18 8.14 -9.22
CA LEU A 362 8.56 7.65 -9.32
C LEU A 362 8.90 6.70 -8.17
N GLY A 363 8.49 7.03 -6.93
CA GLY A 363 8.66 6.15 -5.78
C GLY A 363 7.96 4.80 -5.98
N ALA A 364 6.67 4.83 -6.34
CA ALA A 364 5.89 3.63 -6.62
C ALA A 364 6.47 2.80 -7.75
N LEU A 365 6.86 3.43 -8.86
CA LEU A 365 7.50 2.79 -10.01
C LEU A 365 8.82 2.11 -9.63
N THR A 366 9.66 2.81 -8.86
CA THR A 366 10.95 2.27 -8.39
C THR A 366 10.75 1.05 -7.51
N PHE A 367 9.89 1.14 -6.50
CA PHE A 367 9.62 0.02 -5.60
C PHE A 367 8.97 -1.14 -6.33
N ALA A 368 7.97 -0.89 -7.18
CA ALA A 368 7.34 -1.93 -7.97
C ALA A 368 8.36 -2.68 -8.83
N HIS A 369 9.26 -1.99 -9.56
CA HIS A 369 10.29 -2.65 -10.34
C HIS A 369 11.32 -3.42 -9.50
N VAL A 370 11.76 -2.87 -8.37
CA VAL A 370 12.77 -3.52 -7.51
C VAL A 370 12.20 -4.79 -6.89
N PHE A 371 10.97 -4.73 -6.36
CA PHE A 371 10.39 -5.80 -5.56
C PHE A 371 9.58 -6.83 -6.38
N ALA A 372 9.06 -6.50 -7.56
CA ALA A 372 8.34 -7.42 -8.46
C ALA A 372 9.19 -8.57 -9.05
N ARG A 373 10.43 -8.74 -8.58
CA ARG A 373 11.40 -9.73 -9.08
C ARG A 373 12.03 -10.54 -7.97
N LEU A 374 11.61 -10.30 -6.73
CA LEU A 374 12.11 -11.07 -5.60
C LEU A 374 11.49 -12.47 -5.55
N ASN A 375 10.29 -12.61 -6.10
CA ASN A 375 9.62 -13.88 -6.28
C ASN A 375 9.83 -14.41 -7.71
N THR A 376 9.26 -15.59 -7.99
CA THR A 376 9.32 -16.21 -9.32
C THR A 376 8.32 -15.61 -10.31
N ASP A 377 7.31 -14.87 -9.84
CA ASP A 377 6.31 -14.21 -10.69
C ASP A 377 6.84 -12.90 -11.28
N LEU A 378 7.34 -12.97 -12.51
CA LEU A 378 7.80 -11.80 -13.26
C LEU A 378 6.67 -11.02 -13.96
N THR A 379 5.40 -11.38 -13.76
CA THR A 379 4.27 -10.77 -14.49
C THR A 379 4.19 -9.27 -14.26
N LEU A 380 4.31 -8.81 -13.01
CA LEU A 380 4.30 -7.38 -12.71
C LEU A 380 5.50 -6.65 -13.32
N ALA A 381 6.69 -7.23 -13.22
CA ALA A 381 7.88 -6.68 -13.88
C ALA A 381 7.67 -6.56 -15.41
N ASN A 382 7.07 -7.57 -16.03
CA ASN A 382 6.77 -7.56 -17.46
C ASN A 382 5.66 -6.56 -17.83
N LYS A 383 4.67 -6.33 -16.97
CA LYS A 383 3.61 -5.33 -17.15
C LYS A 383 4.11 -3.91 -16.99
N LEU A 384 5.13 -3.66 -16.16
CA LEU A 384 5.72 -2.33 -15.92
C LEU A 384 6.70 -1.88 -17.01
N ARG A 385 7.29 -2.82 -17.77
CA ARG A 385 8.38 -2.52 -18.71
C ARG A 385 7.95 -1.63 -19.87
N ILE A 386 8.80 -0.63 -20.13
CA ILE A 386 8.82 0.20 -21.33
C ILE A 386 10.25 0.16 -21.88
N TRP A 387 10.39 0.04 -23.20
CA TRP A 387 11.69 0.09 -23.89
C TRP A 387 11.68 1.14 -24.98
N VAL A 388 12.88 1.49 -25.44
CA VAL A 388 13.08 2.34 -26.62
C VAL A 388 13.28 1.41 -27.82
N ALA A 389 12.53 1.64 -28.90
CA ALA A 389 12.64 0.86 -30.13
C ALA A 389 14.08 0.92 -30.66
N GLY A 390 14.65 -0.24 -31.01
CA GLY A 390 16.02 -0.32 -31.51
C GLY A 390 17.12 -0.16 -30.45
N SER A 391 16.78 -0.23 -29.15
CA SER A 391 17.76 -0.30 -28.07
C SER A 391 18.11 -1.74 -27.68
N ASP A 392 19.31 -1.94 -27.13
CA ASP A 392 19.75 -3.24 -26.63
C ASP A 392 18.83 -3.76 -25.51
N GLY A 393 18.35 -4.99 -25.64
CA GLY A 393 17.42 -5.62 -24.69
C GLY A 393 15.94 -5.55 -25.09
N GLU A 394 15.62 -5.06 -26.29
CA GLU A 394 14.25 -5.14 -26.84
C GLU A 394 13.71 -6.58 -26.82
N MET A 395 12.55 -6.77 -26.19
CA MET A 395 11.86 -8.07 -26.20
C MET A 395 11.13 -8.24 -27.53
N THR A 396 11.26 -9.42 -28.14
CA THR A 396 10.47 -9.77 -29.34
C THR A 396 9.00 -9.90 -28.94
N ILE A 397 8.21 -8.88 -29.26
CA ILE A 397 6.77 -8.83 -28.99
C ILE A 397 6.01 -8.81 -30.31
N PRO A 398 4.95 -9.61 -30.46
CA PRO A 398 4.08 -9.57 -31.63
C PRO A 398 3.56 -8.15 -31.89
N GLU A 399 3.52 -7.71 -33.16
CA GLU A 399 3.14 -6.33 -33.52
C GLU A 399 1.74 -5.94 -33.00
N ASP A 400 0.78 -6.88 -32.99
CA ASP A 400 -0.58 -6.69 -32.46
C ASP A 400 -0.61 -6.43 -30.94
N GLN A 401 0.44 -6.85 -30.22
CA GLN A 401 0.60 -6.66 -28.78
C GLN A 401 1.45 -5.46 -28.42
N LYS A 402 1.92 -4.66 -29.38
CA LYS A 402 2.71 -3.46 -29.10
C LYS A 402 1.80 -2.26 -28.82
N ALA A 403 2.07 -1.58 -27.73
CA ALA A 403 1.67 -0.19 -27.52
C ALA A 403 2.88 0.69 -27.84
N LEU A 404 2.69 1.72 -28.67
CA LEU A 404 3.75 2.60 -29.14
C LEU A 404 3.48 4.04 -28.72
N PHE A 405 4.54 4.78 -28.46
CA PHE A 405 4.51 6.22 -28.24
C PHE A 405 5.75 6.84 -28.88
N TYR A 406 5.58 7.86 -29.72
CA TYR A 406 6.68 8.60 -30.30
C TYR A 406 6.81 9.97 -29.63
N ASN A 407 7.99 10.27 -29.08
CA ASN A 407 8.27 11.58 -28.51
C ASN A 407 8.87 12.51 -29.58
N PRO A 408 8.14 13.54 -30.04
CA PRO A 408 8.62 14.47 -31.05
C PRO A 408 9.83 15.31 -30.62
N GLU A 409 10.04 15.52 -29.32
CA GLU A 409 11.14 16.35 -28.82
C GLU A 409 12.47 15.60 -28.80
N SER A 410 12.44 14.30 -28.47
CA SER A 410 13.64 13.46 -28.40
C SER A 410 13.88 12.61 -29.67
N GLY A 411 12.85 12.41 -30.49
CA GLY A 411 12.87 11.50 -31.63
C GLY A 411 12.86 10.01 -31.24
N LEU A 412 12.62 9.69 -29.97
CA LEU A 412 12.58 8.31 -29.48
C LEU A 412 11.18 7.71 -29.63
N THR A 413 11.13 6.44 -29.99
CA THR A 413 9.89 5.64 -29.95
C THR A 413 9.96 4.71 -28.76
N TYR A 414 8.98 4.82 -27.87
CA TYR A 414 8.79 3.97 -26.71
C TYR A 414 7.80 2.88 -27.07
N VAL A 415 8.02 1.71 -26.49
CA VAL A 415 7.21 0.53 -26.75
C VAL A 415 6.92 -0.17 -25.42
N ALA A 416 5.69 -0.65 -25.27
CA ALA A 416 5.23 -1.45 -24.14
C ALA A 416 4.35 -2.61 -24.65
N ARG A 417 4.21 -3.67 -23.85
CA ARG A 417 3.38 -4.83 -24.21
C ARG A 417 1.95 -4.63 -23.71
N ARG A 418 0.98 -4.91 -24.55
CA ARG A 418 -0.44 -5.01 -24.20
C ARG A 418 -0.75 -6.35 -23.54
N TYR A 419 -1.62 -6.34 -22.54
CA TYR A 419 -2.02 -7.54 -21.80
C TYR A 419 -3.53 -7.83 -21.90
N GLY A 420 -4.24 -7.11 -22.76
CA GLY A 420 -5.65 -7.29 -23.00
C GLY A 420 -6.50 -6.27 -22.24
N PRO A 421 -7.79 -6.15 -22.59
CA PRO A 421 -8.67 -5.16 -21.98
C PRO A 421 -9.04 -5.53 -20.54
N ASP A 422 -9.19 -4.51 -19.71
CA ASP A 422 -9.76 -4.55 -18.37
C ASP A 422 -10.76 -3.40 -18.22
N VAL A 423 -11.89 -3.64 -17.57
CA VAL A 423 -12.97 -2.65 -17.43
C VAL A 423 -13.02 -2.18 -15.98
N ILE A 424 -12.80 -0.88 -15.79
CA ILE A 424 -12.78 -0.24 -14.47
C ILE A 424 -13.71 0.96 -14.52
N ASP A 425 -14.78 0.91 -13.73
CA ASP A 425 -15.81 1.95 -13.65
C ASP A 425 -16.39 2.34 -15.03
N GLY A 426 -16.62 1.33 -15.88
CA GLY A 426 -17.12 1.50 -17.25
C GLY A 426 -16.07 1.95 -18.28
N LYS A 427 -14.85 2.31 -17.86
CA LYS A 427 -13.73 2.65 -18.74
C LYS A 427 -12.94 1.39 -19.10
N THR A 428 -12.73 1.16 -20.40
CA THR A 428 -11.86 0.08 -20.88
C THR A 428 -10.42 0.57 -20.95
N VAL A 429 -9.52 -0.11 -20.25
CA VAL A 429 -8.07 0.14 -20.23
C VAL A 429 -7.31 -1.14 -20.56
N ASP A 430 -6.02 -1.05 -20.90
CA ASP A 430 -5.19 -2.25 -21.05
C ASP A 430 -4.71 -2.75 -19.67
N ALA A 431 -4.66 -4.06 -19.45
CA ALA A 431 -4.18 -4.66 -18.21
C ALA A 431 -2.67 -4.53 -18.00
N GLY A 432 -1.93 -4.02 -18.98
CA GLY A 432 -0.52 -3.67 -18.90
C GLY A 432 -0.31 -2.28 -18.32
N ILE A 433 0.63 -2.14 -17.41
CA ILE A 433 0.89 -0.87 -16.74
C ILE A 433 1.68 0.08 -17.66
N GLY A 434 2.73 -0.43 -18.31
CA GLY A 434 3.54 0.32 -19.26
C GLY A 434 2.73 0.73 -20.51
N SER A 435 1.86 -0.13 -21.02
CA SER A 435 0.96 0.19 -22.14
C SER A 435 -0.03 1.30 -21.78
N ARG A 436 -0.60 1.30 -20.56
CA ARG A 436 -1.42 2.41 -20.05
C ARG A 436 -0.63 3.71 -19.94
N MET A 437 0.62 3.66 -19.48
CA MET A 437 1.49 4.85 -19.46
C MET A 437 1.71 5.41 -20.87
N LEU A 438 1.98 4.56 -21.86
CA LEU A 438 2.15 5.02 -23.25
C LEU A 438 0.84 5.54 -23.86
N ALA A 439 -0.30 4.93 -23.54
CA ALA A 439 -1.61 5.43 -23.97
C ALA A 439 -1.88 6.84 -23.44
N ARG A 440 -1.58 7.09 -22.16
CA ARG A 440 -1.66 8.44 -21.58
C ARG A 440 -0.71 9.42 -22.26
N ALA A 441 0.53 9.00 -22.55
CA ALA A 441 1.50 9.86 -23.24
C ALA A 441 0.97 10.30 -24.63
N ASN A 442 0.36 9.37 -25.38
CA ASN A 442 -0.29 9.68 -26.65
C ASN A 442 -1.49 10.62 -26.47
N ALA A 443 -2.31 10.42 -25.43
CA ALA A 443 -3.44 11.31 -25.14
C ALA A 443 -2.99 12.75 -24.80
N LEU A 444 -1.95 12.91 -23.97
CA LEU A 444 -1.38 14.22 -23.66
C LEU A 444 -0.73 14.89 -24.88
N LEU A 445 -0.16 14.09 -25.78
CA LEU A 445 0.43 14.57 -27.03
C LEU A 445 -0.64 15.07 -28.01
N ALA A 446 -1.66 14.25 -28.28
CA ALA A 446 -2.63 14.49 -29.36
C ALA A 446 -3.88 15.28 -28.93
N GLY A 447 -4.25 15.20 -27.66
CA GLY A 447 -5.52 15.71 -27.17
C GLY A 447 -6.71 14.83 -27.56
N THR A 448 -7.92 15.38 -27.41
CA THR A 448 -9.18 14.79 -27.88
C THR A 448 -9.88 15.76 -28.84
N ALA A 449 -11.07 15.44 -29.33
CA ALA A 449 -11.83 16.35 -30.20
C ALA A 449 -12.13 17.69 -29.50
N ASP A 450 -12.46 17.63 -28.20
CA ASP A 450 -12.87 18.80 -27.41
C ASP A 450 -11.71 19.48 -26.67
N ARG A 451 -10.52 18.87 -26.63
CA ARG A 451 -9.40 19.36 -25.82
C ARG A 451 -8.08 19.31 -26.59
N PRO A 452 -7.32 20.41 -26.64
CA PRO A 452 -6.03 20.42 -27.31
C PRO A 452 -5.02 19.52 -26.59
N GLY A 453 -4.15 18.88 -27.36
CA GLY A 453 -2.96 18.21 -26.85
C GLY A 453 -1.77 19.17 -26.75
N ALA A 454 -0.59 18.63 -26.44
CA ALA A 454 0.66 19.39 -26.49
C ALA A 454 1.04 19.80 -27.92
N PHE A 455 0.73 18.97 -28.92
CA PHE A 455 1.07 19.20 -30.32
C PHE A 455 -0.17 19.19 -31.22
N GLU A 456 -0.08 19.88 -32.35
CA GLU A 456 -1.09 19.77 -33.40
C GLU A 456 -0.97 18.41 -34.10
N VAL A 457 -2.12 17.78 -34.31
CA VAL A 457 -2.25 16.49 -34.98
C VAL A 457 -3.24 16.60 -36.13
N GLN A 458 -3.07 15.77 -37.15
CA GLN A 458 -4.08 15.62 -38.19
C GLN A 458 -5.34 15.01 -37.57
N ARG A 459 -6.51 15.50 -37.98
CA ARG A 459 -7.80 15.10 -37.43
C ARG A 459 -8.74 14.65 -38.55
N ASP A 460 -9.66 13.76 -38.21
CA ASP A 460 -10.72 13.32 -39.12
C ASP A 460 -11.89 14.33 -39.17
N GLU A 461 -12.96 13.97 -39.89
CA GLU A 461 -14.16 14.80 -40.04
C GLU A 461 -14.90 15.05 -38.71
N ASP A 462 -14.75 14.14 -37.74
CA ASP A 462 -15.35 14.22 -36.40
C ASP A 462 -14.44 14.97 -35.40
N GLY A 463 -13.27 15.43 -35.86
CA GLY A 463 -12.29 16.16 -35.04
C GLY A 463 -11.42 15.27 -34.15
N ALA A 464 -11.50 13.95 -34.28
CA ALA A 464 -10.65 13.02 -33.54
C ALA A 464 -9.24 12.93 -34.16
N PRO A 465 -8.18 12.72 -33.37
CA PRO A 465 -6.83 12.52 -33.89
C PRO A 465 -6.74 11.31 -34.84
N LEU A 466 -6.10 11.51 -35.99
CA LEU A 466 -5.74 10.41 -36.89
C LEU A 466 -4.52 9.67 -36.37
N TYR A 467 -4.56 8.34 -36.49
CA TYR A 467 -3.47 7.45 -36.12
C TYR A 467 -2.91 6.76 -37.37
N ASP A 468 -1.60 6.55 -37.40
CA ASP A 468 -0.94 5.78 -38.45
C ASP A 468 -1.20 4.27 -38.30
N GLU A 469 -0.69 3.47 -39.25
CA GLU A 469 -0.82 2.00 -39.22
C GLU A 469 -0.23 1.34 -37.96
N ARG A 470 0.62 2.06 -37.22
CA ARG A 470 1.27 1.61 -35.99
C ARG A 470 0.54 2.09 -34.74
N GLY A 471 -0.55 2.85 -34.89
CA GLY A 471 -1.32 3.41 -33.78
C GLY A 471 -0.66 4.63 -33.13
N LEU A 472 0.21 5.36 -33.84
CA LEU A 472 0.79 6.62 -33.39
C LEU A 472 0.00 7.81 -33.94
N PRO A 473 -0.23 8.88 -33.15
CA PRO A 473 -0.85 10.10 -33.64
C PRO A 473 -0.06 10.74 -34.78
N VAL A 474 -0.74 11.11 -35.87
CA VAL A 474 -0.10 11.79 -37.01
C VAL A 474 0.06 13.28 -36.71
N LEU A 475 1.29 13.72 -36.47
CA LEU A 475 1.63 15.11 -36.14
C LEU A 475 1.44 16.05 -37.35
N ALA A 476 0.97 17.27 -37.08
CA ALA A 476 1.06 18.38 -38.02
C ALA A 476 2.46 18.99 -37.98
N LEU A 477 3.06 19.17 -39.15
CA LEU A 477 4.44 19.65 -39.31
C LEU A 477 4.44 21.06 -39.92
N ASP A 478 5.36 21.91 -39.46
CA ASP A 478 5.62 23.22 -40.03
C ASP A 478 6.38 23.14 -41.37
N GLU A 479 6.66 24.28 -42.00
CA GLU A 479 7.41 24.37 -43.26
C GLU A 479 8.83 23.77 -43.18
N ASN A 480 9.37 23.59 -41.97
CA ASN A 480 10.68 22.99 -41.71
C ASN A 480 10.59 21.51 -41.32
N GLY A 481 9.40 20.90 -41.37
CA GLY A 481 9.16 19.52 -40.97
C GLY A 481 9.16 19.29 -39.45
N ARG A 482 9.00 20.33 -38.64
CA ARG A 482 8.96 20.24 -37.17
C ARG A 482 7.52 20.19 -36.66
N PRO A 483 7.23 19.40 -35.61
CA PRO A 483 5.91 19.36 -34.99
C PRO A 483 5.48 20.73 -34.46
N VAL A 484 4.25 21.13 -34.78
CA VAL A 484 3.66 22.39 -34.31
C VAL A 484 3.12 22.21 -32.89
N VAL A 485 3.44 23.15 -32.00
CA VAL A 485 2.93 23.15 -30.62
C VAL A 485 1.53 23.72 -30.61
N ALA A 486 0.56 22.96 -30.08
CA ALA A 486 -0.84 23.39 -29.98
C ALA A 486 -1.09 24.23 -28.72
N ASP A 487 -0.66 23.73 -27.56
CA ASP A 487 -0.86 24.40 -26.27
C ASP A 487 0.36 24.30 -25.35
N SER A 488 0.84 25.45 -24.87
CA SER A 488 2.06 25.54 -24.05
C SER A 488 1.91 25.00 -22.62
N ALA A 489 0.71 25.08 -22.03
CA ALA A 489 0.45 24.54 -20.70
C ALA A 489 0.38 23.02 -20.77
N MET A 490 -0.28 22.48 -21.80
CA MET A 490 -0.32 21.06 -22.11
C MET A 490 1.07 20.51 -22.44
N LEU A 491 1.88 21.25 -23.19
CA LEU A 491 3.28 20.89 -23.42
C LEU A 491 4.07 20.76 -22.11
N GLY A 492 3.81 21.63 -21.14
CA GLY A 492 4.40 21.54 -19.80
C GLY A 492 3.97 20.28 -19.03
N GLN A 493 2.70 19.89 -19.13
CA GLN A 493 2.19 18.65 -18.53
C GLN A 493 2.75 17.41 -19.22
N PHE A 494 2.75 17.40 -20.55
CA PHE A 494 3.32 16.36 -21.39
C PHE A 494 4.79 16.11 -21.03
N ARG A 495 5.63 17.14 -20.98
CA ARG A 495 7.05 17.02 -20.61
C ARG A 495 7.25 16.41 -19.23
N LYS A 496 6.46 16.81 -18.23
CA LYS A 496 6.52 16.22 -16.88
C LYS A 496 6.18 14.73 -16.90
N PHE A 497 5.18 14.35 -17.68
CA PHE A 497 4.77 12.95 -17.80
C PHE A 497 5.76 12.09 -18.60
N VAL A 498 6.33 12.62 -19.70
CA VAL A 498 7.41 11.97 -20.44
C VAL A 498 8.62 11.70 -19.54
N GLY A 499 8.95 12.59 -18.61
CA GLY A 499 9.98 12.34 -17.61
C GLY A 499 9.72 11.09 -16.76
N LEU A 500 8.46 10.74 -16.48
CA LEU A 500 8.10 9.49 -15.80
C LEU A 500 8.25 8.27 -16.72
N VAL A 501 7.89 8.39 -18.00
CA VAL A 501 8.09 7.34 -19.02
C VAL A 501 9.59 7.05 -19.20
N ASP A 502 10.42 8.09 -19.27
CA ASP A 502 11.88 7.96 -19.32
C ASP A 502 12.43 7.27 -18.07
N ALA A 503 11.92 7.65 -16.89
CA ALA A 503 12.29 6.98 -15.65
C ALA A 503 11.91 5.49 -15.67
N ALA A 504 10.76 5.11 -16.22
CA ALA A 504 10.36 3.71 -16.36
C ALA A 504 11.35 2.92 -17.24
N VAL A 505 11.77 3.49 -18.37
CA VAL A 505 12.82 2.88 -19.23
C VAL A 505 14.13 2.73 -18.46
N GLN A 506 14.59 3.78 -17.79
CA GLN A 506 15.87 3.76 -17.07
C GLN A 506 15.87 2.77 -15.90
N ILE A 507 14.78 2.73 -15.13
CA ILE A 507 14.60 1.78 -14.04
C ILE A 507 14.58 0.37 -14.61
N ALA A 508 13.76 0.08 -15.63
CA ALA A 508 13.68 -1.24 -16.25
C ALA A 508 15.06 -1.72 -16.76
N ARG A 509 15.84 -0.82 -17.39
CA ARG A 509 17.19 -1.12 -17.87
C ARG A 509 18.18 -1.39 -16.73
N THR A 510 18.16 -0.55 -15.69
CA THR A 510 19.08 -0.66 -14.54
C THR A 510 18.81 -1.92 -13.73
N VAL A 511 17.52 -2.23 -13.54
CA VAL A 511 17.08 -3.35 -12.75
C VAL A 511 17.32 -4.67 -13.51
N GLY A 512 16.97 -4.75 -14.80
CA GLY A 512 17.27 -5.88 -15.69
C GLY A 512 16.17 -6.94 -15.82
N TYR A 513 16.47 -8.03 -16.55
CA TYR A 513 15.46 -8.95 -17.11
C TYR A 513 15.09 -10.18 -16.25
N GLY A 514 15.80 -10.47 -15.15
CA GLY A 514 15.59 -11.67 -14.34
C GLY A 514 15.30 -11.42 -12.84
N PRO A 515 14.97 -12.46 -12.08
CA PRO A 515 14.86 -12.39 -10.63
C PRO A 515 16.21 -12.01 -10.00
N PHE A 516 16.20 -11.27 -8.90
CA PHE A 516 17.41 -10.89 -8.14
C PHE A 516 18.04 -12.12 -7.47
N ASN A 517 18.67 -13.03 -8.23
CA ASN A 517 19.69 -13.97 -7.74
C ASN A 517 20.43 -14.73 -8.85
N GLY A 518 20.72 -14.07 -9.97
CA GLY A 518 21.46 -14.65 -11.12
C GLY A 518 22.81 -13.97 -11.43
N GLY A 519 23.31 -13.11 -10.55
CA GLY A 519 24.58 -12.43 -10.74
C GLY A 519 24.69 -11.22 -9.82
N LEU A 520 25.55 -11.31 -8.80
CA LEU A 520 26.23 -10.11 -8.33
C LEU A 520 26.88 -9.46 -9.56
N PRO A 521 26.80 -8.13 -9.74
CA PRO A 521 27.52 -7.49 -10.83
C PRO A 521 28.99 -7.87 -10.69
N THR A 522 29.52 -8.58 -11.69
CA THR A 522 30.97 -8.71 -11.78
C THR A 522 31.53 -7.30 -11.96
N ALA A 523 32.64 -7.02 -11.30
CA ALA A 523 33.27 -5.69 -11.22
C ALA A 523 33.62 -5.03 -12.58
N GLY A 524 33.25 -5.64 -13.72
CA GLY A 524 33.37 -5.08 -15.06
C GLY A 524 32.20 -4.20 -15.52
N ASP A 525 31.03 -4.25 -14.87
CA ASP A 525 29.83 -3.52 -15.32
C ASP A 525 29.64 -2.14 -14.66
N LEU A 526 30.66 -1.65 -13.96
CA LEU A 526 30.69 -0.31 -13.34
C LEU A 526 31.78 0.59 -13.94
N ASN A 527 31.90 0.63 -15.26
CA ASN A 527 32.66 1.65 -15.98
C ASN A 527 31.77 2.43 -16.95
#